data_AF-A0A8K0QNG1-F1
#
_entry.id   AF-A0A8K0QNG1-F1
#
_cell.length_a   1.000
_cell.length_b   1.000
_cell.length_c   1.000
_cell.angle_alpha   90.00
_cell.angle_beta   90.00
_cell.angle_gamma   90.00
#
_symmetry.space_group_name_H-M   'P 1'
#
loop_
_entity.id
_entity.type
_entity.pdbx_description
1 polymer ?
#
loop_
_entity_poly.entity_id
_entity_poly.type
_entity_poly.pdbx_seq_one_letter_code
_entity_poly.pdbx_strand_id
1 'polypeptide(L)'
;MVSTHALLQVILVVAGAAAATAAPQGTIFLDRVPLMPRIPSMAKHHEVLRARATMEVDHSVLVKAICLDSSQEIILHDETVAQLSICGGMAGSINRCNGAPAATVGEAGSALFAVTADDAGASIIISKERWMRCVQAARDQCPTGSLSATCVGGASTGDVSFTLEMPQNQDL
;
A
#
# COMPACT_ATOMS: atom_id res chain seq x y z
N MET A 1 12.21 40.63 -69.60
CA MET A 1 12.10 40.01 -70.94
C MET A 1 10.77 39.29 -71.03
N VAL A 2 10.07 39.45 -72.15
CA VAL A 2 8.67 39.07 -72.44
C VAL A 2 8.51 37.56 -72.70
N SER A 3 7.37 36.98 -72.31
CA SER A 3 6.48 36.03 -73.06
C SER A 3 5.79 35.02 -72.13
N THR A 4 4.49 35.15 -71.82
CA THR A 4 3.26 34.80 -72.57
C THR A 4 2.83 33.31 -72.52
N HIS A 5 1.68 33.12 -71.87
CA HIS A 5 0.55 32.21 -72.16
C HIS A 5 0.75 30.68 -72.18
N ALA A 6 0.00 29.99 -71.30
CA ALA A 6 -1.17 29.17 -71.63
C ALA A 6 -1.44 28.22 -70.44
N LEU A 7 -2.53 28.39 -69.68
CA LEU A 7 -3.78 27.63 -69.88
C LEU A 7 -3.53 26.13 -70.05
N LEU A 8 -3.79 25.34 -69.00
CA LEU A 8 -4.78 24.26 -69.07
C LEU A 8 -5.17 23.80 -67.66
N GLN A 9 -6.47 23.89 -67.39
CA GLN A 9 -7.14 23.21 -66.30
C GLN A 9 -7.17 21.71 -66.56
N VAL A 10 -6.91 20.89 -65.54
CA VAL A 10 -7.57 19.59 -65.40
C VAL A 10 -7.99 19.43 -63.94
N ILE A 11 -9.28 19.64 -63.70
CA ILE A 11 -9.98 19.17 -62.52
C ILE A 11 -10.09 17.65 -62.65
N LEU A 12 -9.61 16.91 -61.65
CA LEU A 12 -9.89 15.49 -61.51
C LEU A 12 -10.49 15.26 -60.13
N VAL A 13 -11.82 15.29 -60.10
CA VAL A 13 -12.66 14.87 -58.99
C VAL A 13 -12.57 13.34 -58.94
N VAL A 14 -11.84 12.80 -57.97
CA VAL A 14 -11.92 11.37 -57.67
C VAL A 14 -13.09 11.18 -56.71
N ALA A 15 -14.23 10.83 -57.29
CA ALA A 15 -15.37 10.29 -56.57
C ALA A 15 -14.98 8.93 -55.98
N GLY A 16 -14.67 8.90 -54.70
CA GLY A 16 -14.51 7.65 -53.95
C GLY A 16 -15.87 6.98 -53.79
N ALA A 17 -16.17 6.00 -54.64
CA ALA A 17 -17.27 5.07 -54.46
C ALA A 17 -16.97 4.21 -53.22
N ALA A 18 -17.65 4.50 -52.11
CA ALA A 18 -17.67 3.61 -50.96
C ALA A 18 -18.41 2.33 -51.34
N ALA A 19 -17.66 1.28 -51.66
CA ALA A 19 -18.19 -0.07 -51.76
C ALA A 19 -18.63 -0.49 -50.35
N ALA A 20 -19.94 -0.45 -50.11
CA ALA A 20 -20.58 -1.05 -48.95
C ALA A 20 -20.37 -2.56 -49.00
N THR A 21 -19.31 -3.05 -48.35
CA THR A 21 -19.24 -4.44 -47.96
C THR A 21 -20.14 -4.60 -46.75
N ALA A 22 -21.25 -5.30 -46.95
CA ALA A 22 -22.16 -5.68 -45.88
C ALA A 22 -21.37 -6.49 -44.84
N ALA A 23 -21.09 -5.87 -43.69
CA ALA A 23 -20.65 -6.59 -42.51
C ALA A 23 -21.80 -7.53 -42.09
N PRO A 24 -21.51 -8.80 -41.75
CA PRO A 24 -22.54 -9.71 -41.26
C PRO A 24 -23.13 -9.08 -39.99
N GLN A 25 -24.47 -9.05 -39.93
CA GLN A 25 -25.22 -8.70 -38.74
C GLN A 25 -24.92 -9.73 -37.64
N GLY A 26 -23.80 -9.53 -36.94
CA GLY A 26 -23.62 -10.05 -35.61
C GLY A 26 -24.64 -9.37 -34.73
N THR A 27 -25.69 -10.10 -34.38
CA THR A 27 -26.66 -9.72 -33.36
C THR A 27 -25.90 -9.37 -32.08
N ILE A 28 -25.74 -8.08 -31.84
CA ILE A 28 -25.32 -7.57 -30.54
C ILE A 28 -26.50 -7.83 -29.60
N PHE A 29 -26.44 -8.95 -28.88
CA PHE A 29 -27.25 -9.20 -27.69
C PHE A 29 -26.79 -8.25 -26.58
N LEU A 30 -27.12 -6.97 -26.73
CA LEU A 30 -27.19 -6.02 -25.61
C LEU A 30 -28.62 -6.09 -25.05
N ASP A 31 -29.00 -7.24 -24.50
CA ASP A 31 -30.18 -7.30 -23.66
C ASP A 31 -30.05 -8.45 -22.65
N ARG A 32 -30.04 -8.09 -21.36
CA ARG A 32 -29.79 -8.94 -20.18
C ARG A 32 -28.33 -9.21 -19.81
N VAL A 33 -27.59 -8.16 -19.46
CA VAL A 33 -26.81 -8.27 -18.21
C VAL A 33 -27.81 -7.97 -17.10
N PRO A 34 -28.23 -8.95 -16.28
CA PRO A 34 -28.99 -8.61 -15.09
C PRO A 34 -28.12 -7.65 -14.29
N LEU A 35 -28.60 -6.43 -14.07
CA LEU A 35 -28.12 -5.58 -12.98
C LEU A 35 -28.46 -6.33 -11.68
N MET A 36 -27.65 -7.35 -11.37
CA MET A 36 -27.71 -7.97 -10.05
C MET A 36 -27.35 -6.84 -9.09
N PRO A 37 -28.21 -6.52 -8.12
CA PRO A 37 -27.79 -5.61 -7.07
C PRO A 37 -26.54 -6.22 -6.45
N ARG A 38 -25.44 -5.45 -6.40
CA ARG A 38 -24.24 -5.80 -5.62
C ARG A 38 -24.62 -5.76 -4.14
N ILE A 39 -25.46 -6.68 -3.70
CA ILE A 39 -25.59 -7.01 -2.30
C ILE A 39 -24.33 -7.82 -2.03
N PRO A 40 -23.31 -7.31 -1.32
CA PRO A 40 -22.29 -8.20 -0.79
C PRO A 40 -23.07 -9.20 0.06
N SER A 41 -23.23 -10.44 -0.40
CA SER A 41 -23.85 -11.44 0.45
C SER A 41 -22.97 -11.50 1.69
N MET A 42 -23.55 -11.28 2.87
CA MET A 42 -22.80 -11.32 4.13
C MET A 42 -21.97 -12.62 4.20
N ALA A 43 -22.48 -13.72 3.63
CA ALA A 43 -21.76 -14.96 3.41
C ALA A 43 -20.41 -14.80 2.68
N LYS A 44 -20.36 -14.11 1.52
CA LYS A 44 -19.10 -13.86 0.79
C LYS A 44 -18.14 -12.95 1.55
N HIS A 45 -18.68 -11.95 2.26
CA HIS A 45 -17.85 -11.09 3.10
C HIS A 45 -17.18 -11.87 4.23
N HIS A 46 -17.94 -12.72 4.94
CA HIS A 46 -17.40 -13.57 5.99
C HIS A 46 -16.40 -14.62 5.46
N GLU A 47 -16.62 -15.16 4.27
CA GLU A 47 -15.67 -16.06 3.61
C GLU A 47 -14.33 -15.38 3.35
N VAL A 48 -14.33 -14.15 2.82
CA VAL A 48 -13.10 -13.36 2.62
C VAL A 48 -12.41 -13.04 3.94
N LEU A 49 -13.18 -12.68 4.99
CA LEU A 49 -12.60 -12.43 6.32
C LEU A 49 -11.96 -13.68 6.91
N ARG A 50 -12.59 -14.85 6.77
CA ARG A 50 -12.02 -16.13 7.20
C ARG A 50 -10.77 -16.48 6.42
N ALA A 51 -10.78 -16.32 5.10
CA ALA A 51 -9.61 -16.58 4.27
C ALA A 51 -8.42 -15.70 4.66
N ARG A 52 -8.67 -14.42 4.98
CA ARG A 52 -7.64 -13.50 5.51
C ARG A 52 -7.14 -13.91 6.89
N ALA A 53 -8.04 -14.38 7.77
CA ALA A 53 -7.67 -14.85 9.10
C ALA A 53 -6.81 -16.14 9.05
N THR A 54 -6.87 -16.90 7.96
CA THR A 54 -6.03 -18.08 7.73
C THR A 54 -4.76 -17.81 6.94
N MET A 55 -4.48 -16.56 6.57
CA MET A 55 -3.22 -16.23 5.90
C MET A 55 -2.06 -16.37 6.87
N GLU A 56 -1.09 -17.18 6.50
CA GLU A 56 0.11 -17.40 7.31
C GLU A 56 0.95 -16.12 7.39
N VAL A 57 1.36 -15.78 8.61
CA VAL A 57 2.25 -14.65 8.88
C VAL A 57 3.69 -15.14 8.74
N ASP A 58 4.48 -14.47 7.90
CA ASP A 58 5.88 -14.85 7.74
C ASP A 58 6.72 -14.29 8.90
N HIS A 59 7.15 -15.17 9.81
CA HIS A 59 7.97 -14.81 10.97
C HIS A 59 9.47 -14.65 10.64
N SER A 60 9.94 -14.96 9.43
CA SER A 60 11.36 -14.82 9.08
C SER A 60 11.86 -13.37 9.04
N VAL A 61 10.94 -12.40 9.06
CA VAL A 61 11.25 -10.96 9.13
C VAL A 61 11.39 -10.43 10.56
N LEU A 62 11.17 -11.29 11.56
CA LEU A 62 11.19 -10.95 12.98
C LEU A 62 12.33 -11.70 13.67
N VAL A 63 13.20 -10.97 14.37
CA VAL A 63 14.23 -11.58 15.23
C VAL A 63 13.59 -12.01 16.56
N LYS A 64 12.83 -11.10 17.17
CA LYS A 64 12.11 -11.32 18.44
C LYS A 64 11.00 -10.28 18.60
N ALA A 65 9.93 -10.65 19.31
CA ALA A 65 9.01 -9.72 19.92
C ALA A 65 8.82 -10.05 21.42
N ILE A 66 8.63 -9.00 22.22
CA ILE A 66 8.44 -9.05 23.67
C ILE A 66 7.18 -8.24 23.97
N CYS A 67 6.18 -8.88 24.55
CA CYS A 67 4.97 -8.19 24.97
C CYS A 67 5.26 -7.49 26.30
N LEU A 68 5.09 -6.17 26.34
CA LEU A 68 5.51 -5.34 27.48
C LEU A 68 4.36 -5.18 28.47
N ASP A 69 3.23 -4.62 28.02
CA ASP A 69 2.04 -4.42 28.83
C ASP A 69 0.78 -4.71 28.00
N SER A 70 0.17 -5.86 28.28
CA SER A 70 -1.08 -6.31 27.62
C SER A 70 -2.32 -5.51 28.01
N SER A 71 -2.24 -4.66 29.04
CA SER A 71 -3.35 -3.84 29.53
C SER A 71 -3.51 -2.51 28.78
N GLN A 72 -2.52 -2.09 27.99
CA GLN A 72 -2.62 -0.88 27.18
C GLN A 72 -3.65 -1.03 26.06
N GLU A 73 -4.60 -0.10 25.99
CA GLU A 73 -5.66 -0.09 24.98
C GLU A 73 -5.18 0.67 23.71
N ILE A 74 -4.35 -0.01 22.91
CA ILE A 74 -3.90 0.51 21.61
C ILE A 74 -4.95 0.18 20.54
N ILE A 75 -5.58 1.21 19.96
CA ILE A 75 -6.61 1.05 18.94
C ILE A 75 -5.95 0.69 17.60
N LEU A 76 -6.43 -0.36 16.94
CA LEU A 76 -5.86 -0.86 15.67
C LEU A 76 -5.81 0.22 14.56
N HIS A 77 -6.80 1.11 14.50
CA HIS A 77 -6.81 2.22 13.55
C HIS A 77 -5.62 3.15 13.79
N ASP A 78 -5.45 3.58 15.04
CA ASP A 78 -4.38 4.46 15.49
C ASP A 78 -3.02 3.82 15.26
N GLU A 79 -2.86 2.53 15.61
CA GLU A 79 -1.64 1.77 15.33
C GLU A 79 -1.31 1.76 13.84
N THR A 80 -2.29 1.49 12.97
CA THR A 80 -2.05 1.46 11.52
C THR A 80 -1.62 2.84 11.00
N VAL A 81 -2.20 3.92 11.53
CA VAL A 81 -1.84 5.29 11.15
C VAL A 81 -0.44 5.65 11.68
N ALA A 82 -0.14 5.34 12.94
CA ALA A 82 1.16 5.55 13.57
C ALA A 82 2.28 4.74 12.87
N GLN A 83 1.98 3.49 12.50
CA GLN A 83 2.87 2.63 11.74
C GLN A 83 3.22 3.23 10.37
N LEU A 84 2.30 3.95 9.74
CA LEU A 84 2.52 4.61 8.46
C LEU A 84 3.12 6.02 8.60
N SER A 85 3.16 6.60 9.79
CA SER A 85 3.68 7.96 10.01
C SER A 85 5.18 8.03 10.30
N ILE A 86 5.84 6.89 10.54
CA ILE A 86 7.29 6.81 10.69
C ILE A 86 8.04 7.39 9.46
N CYS A 87 9.26 7.87 9.68
CA CYS A 87 10.13 8.46 8.65
C CYS A 87 9.51 9.65 7.90
N GLY A 88 8.66 10.44 8.58
CA GLY A 88 7.95 11.57 7.98
C GLY A 88 6.77 11.17 7.09
N GLY A 89 6.32 9.91 7.19
CA GLY A 89 5.18 9.37 6.46
C GLY A 89 5.59 8.41 5.34
N MET A 90 5.25 7.13 5.52
CA MET A 90 5.26 6.08 4.48
C MET A 90 3.87 5.88 3.84
N ALA A 91 3.04 6.91 3.82
CA ALA A 91 1.75 6.89 3.11
C ALA A 91 1.95 7.01 1.58
N GLY A 92 0.99 6.53 0.79
CA GLY A 92 1.01 6.68 -0.67
C GLY A 92 2.14 5.93 -1.37
N SER A 93 2.87 6.63 -2.26
CA SER A 93 3.93 6.07 -3.13
C SER A 93 5.31 5.93 -2.48
N ILE A 94 5.46 6.37 -1.22
CA ILE A 94 6.70 6.23 -0.47
C ILE A 94 6.85 4.77 -0.05
N ASN A 95 7.89 4.12 -0.57
CA ASN A 95 8.14 2.69 -0.40
C ASN A 95 9.27 2.36 0.59
N ARG A 96 9.90 3.36 1.20
CA ARG A 96 11.00 3.21 2.18
C ARG A 96 11.15 4.43 3.06
N CYS A 97 11.90 4.29 4.14
CA CYS A 97 12.33 5.40 4.98
C CYS A 97 13.21 6.38 4.16
N ASN A 98 12.71 7.59 3.93
CA ASN A 98 13.45 8.63 3.21
C ASN A 98 14.38 9.39 4.17
N GLY A 99 15.55 9.80 3.69
CA GLY A 99 16.52 10.56 4.50
C GLY A 99 17.38 9.74 5.46
N ALA A 100 17.14 8.43 5.59
CA ALA A 100 17.96 7.48 6.34
C ALA A 100 18.31 7.94 7.78
N PRO A 101 17.32 8.29 8.62
CA PRO A 101 17.56 8.69 10.00
C PRO A 101 18.01 7.50 10.86
N ALA A 102 18.79 7.74 11.91
CA ALA A 102 19.15 6.69 12.89
C ALA A 102 17.96 6.28 13.78
N ALA A 103 17.01 7.19 13.98
CA ALA A 103 15.80 6.98 14.77
C ALA A 103 14.62 7.73 14.15
N THR A 104 13.41 7.21 14.33
CA THR A 104 12.18 7.88 13.91
C THR A 104 11.03 7.53 14.83
N VAL A 105 10.01 8.37 14.82
CA VAL A 105 8.79 8.16 15.61
C VAL A 105 7.60 8.27 14.66
N GLY A 106 6.60 7.43 14.88
CA GLY A 106 5.29 7.52 14.27
C GLY A 106 4.23 7.51 15.36
N GLU A 107 3.37 8.52 15.40
CA GLU A 107 2.34 8.67 16.43
C GLU A 107 0.99 8.90 15.79
N ALA A 108 -0.05 8.30 16.37
CA ALA A 108 -1.44 8.64 16.12
C ALA A 108 -2.30 8.15 17.29
N GLY A 109 -3.09 9.04 17.88
CA GLY A 109 -4.07 8.69 18.93
C GLY A 109 -3.45 7.87 20.07
N SER A 110 -3.91 6.63 20.21
CA SER A 110 -3.48 5.67 21.24
C SER A 110 -2.18 4.91 20.92
N ALA A 111 -1.52 5.17 19.79
CA ALA A 111 -0.35 4.43 19.34
C ALA A 111 0.88 5.32 19.08
N LEU A 112 2.00 4.93 19.69
CA LEU A 112 3.33 5.51 19.49
C LEU A 112 4.30 4.41 19.08
N PHE A 113 4.85 4.50 17.88
CA PHE A 113 6.02 3.74 17.43
C PHE A 113 7.29 4.56 17.64
N ALA A 114 8.23 4.04 18.42
CA ALA A 114 9.60 4.53 18.44
C ALA A 114 10.51 3.50 17.76
N VAL A 115 11.24 3.91 16.72
CA VAL A 115 12.01 3.02 15.84
C VAL A 115 13.46 3.47 15.78
N THR A 116 14.41 2.54 15.91
CA THR A 116 15.86 2.81 15.92
C THR A 116 16.63 1.77 15.12
N ALA A 117 17.71 2.18 14.45
CA ALA A 117 18.71 1.24 13.95
C ALA A 117 19.54 0.69 15.13
N ASP A 118 19.77 -0.63 15.16
CA ASP A 118 20.40 -1.28 16.31
C ASP A 118 21.91 -1.05 16.38
N ASP A 119 22.56 -0.99 15.21
CA ASP A 119 24.01 -0.78 15.13
C ASP A 119 24.37 0.71 15.26
N ALA A 120 25.40 0.99 16.05
CA ALA A 120 25.90 2.36 16.25
C ALA A 120 26.36 2.98 14.92
N GLY A 121 25.80 4.15 14.59
CA GLY A 121 26.09 4.87 13.35
C GLY A 121 25.34 4.35 12.12
N ALA A 122 24.47 3.35 12.28
CA ALA A 122 23.60 2.89 11.21
C ALA A 122 22.37 3.80 11.04
N SER A 123 21.80 3.75 9.85
CA SER A 123 20.61 4.49 9.44
C SER A 123 19.47 3.55 9.09
N ILE A 124 18.23 3.94 9.37
CA ILE A 124 17.03 3.19 8.99
C ILE A 124 16.80 3.34 7.48
N ILE A 125 16.86 2.23 6.75
CA ILE A 125 16.59 2.14 5.29
C ILE A 125 15.48 1.14 4.95
N ILE A 126 14.68 0.77 5.95
CA ILE A 126 13.64 -0.26 5.83
C ILE A 126 12.61 0.10 4.76
N SER A 127 12.23 -0.90 3.94
CA SER A 127 11.15 -0.75 2.98
C SER A 127 9.79 -0.84 3.68
N LYS A 128 8.78 -0.20 3.10
CA LYS A 128 7.40 -0.22 3.61
C LYS A 128 6.86 -1.63 3.76
N GLU A 129 7.09 -2.49 2.77
CA GLU A 129 6.65 -3.89 2.79
C GLU A 129 7.28 -4.66 3.95
N ARG A 130 8.62 -4.55 4.12
CA ARG A 130 9.34 -5.22 5.20
C ARG A 130 8.88 -4.75 6.57
N TRP A 131 8.73 -3.43 6.72
CA TRP A 131 8.23 -2.82 7.94
C TRP A 131 6.84 -3.34 8.30
N MET A 132 5.90 -3.32 7.34
CA MET A 132 4.54 -3.81 7.55
C MET A 132 4.50 -5.26 7.97
N ARG A 133 5.27 -6.11 7.31
CA ARG A 133 5.34 -7.54 7.62
C ARG A 133 5.98 -7.81 8.98
N CYS A 134 7.01 -7.05 9.35
CA CYS A 134 7.63 -7.19 10.66
C CYS A 134 6.68 -6.83 11.80
N VAL A 135 5.96 -5.70 11.69
CA VAL A 135 4.95 -5.30 12.68
C VAL A 135 3.83 -6.34 12.74
N GLN A 136 3.39 -6.88 11.60
CA GLN A 136 2.40 -7.96 11.57
C GLN A 136 2.90 -9.22 12.30
N ALA A 137 4.15 -9.64 12.07
CA ALA A 137 4.76 -10.76 12.77
C ALA A 137 4.91 -10.50 14.27
N ALA A 138 5.24 -9.28 14.68
CA ALA A 138 5.27 -8.88 16.08
C ALA A 138 3.88 -8.93 16.73
N ARG A 139 2.83 -8.49 16.00
CA ARG A 139 1.43 -8.56 16.46
C ARG A 139 0.88 -9.98 16.50
N ASP A 140 1.35 -10.87 15.64
CA ASP A 140 1.01 -12.29 15.75
C ASP A 140 1.52 -12.89 17.09
N GLN A 141 2.72 -12.48 17.53
CA GLN A 141 3.28 -12.89 18.83
C GLN A 141 2.69 -12.12 20.04
N CYS A 142 2.36 -10.84 19.86
CA CYS A 142 1.79 -9.95 20.89
C CYS A 142 0.49 -9.29 20.39
N PRO A 143 -0.66 -10.01 20.46
CA PRO A 143 -1.90 -9.58 19.81
C PRO A 143 -2.50 -8.28 20.35
N THR A 144 -2.22 -7.94 21.60
CA THR A 144 -2.77 -6.77 22.29
C THR A 144 -1.70 -6.07 23.12
N GLY A 145 -1.97 -4.83 23.50
CA GLY A 145 -1.08 -4.05 24.38
C GLY A 145 0.17 -3.52 23.71
N SER A 146 1.10 -3.05 24.54
CA SER A 146 2.41 -2.58 24.12
C SER A 146 3.39 -3.72 23.90
N LEU A 147 4.35 -3.50 23.01
CA LEU A 147 5.36 -4.49 22.66
C LEU A 147 6.67 -3.82 22.25
N SER A 148 7.74 -4.60 22.35
CA SER A 148 9.05 -4.33 21.78
C SER A 148 9.35 -5.41 20.75
N ALA A 149 9.92 -5.06 19.60
CA ALA A 149 10.30 -6.04 18.59
C ALA A 149 11.51 -5.60 17.78
N THR A 150 12.19 -6.58 17.20
CA THR A 150 13.36 -6.35 16.33
C THR A 150 13.09 -6.99 14.96
N CYS A 151 13.14 -6.17 13.92
CA CYS A 151 12.98 -6.58 12.54
C CYS A 151 14.31 -7.00 11.94
N VAL A 152 14.30 -8.10 11.18
CA VAL A 152 15.48 -8.56 10.43
C VAL A 152 15.82 -7.55 9.32
N GLY A 153 17.02 -7.01 9.40
CA GLY A 153 17.55 -5.98 8.51
C GLY A 153 16.83 -4.65 8.66
N GLY A 154 16.83 -3.85 7.58
CA GLY A 154 16.14 -2.56 7.55
C GLY A 154 16.97 -1.39 8.08
N ALA A 155 18.16 -1.65 8.62
CA ALA A 155 19.18 -0.64 8.84
C ALA A 155 20.26 -0.73 7.74
N SER A 156 21.08 0.33 7.59
CA SER A 156 22.21 0.34 6.66
C SER A 156 23.24 -0.73 7.01
N THR A 157 23.28 -1.12 8.28
CA THR A 157 23.99 -2.27 8.81
C THR A 157 23.17 -2.79 9.99
N GLY A 158 22.97 -4.10 10.06
CA GLY A 158 22.18 -4.74 11.11
C GLY A 158 20.66 -4.56 10.98
N ASP A 159 20.01 -4.65 12.12
CA ASP A 159 18.56 -4.76 12.30
C ASP A 159 17.93 -3.43 12.74
N VAL A 160 16.60 -3.40 12.79
CA VAL A 160 15.83 -2.25 13.29
C VAL A 160 14.94 -2.71 14.43
N SER A 161 15.11 -2.11 15.61
CA SER A 161 14.23 -2.31 16.75
C SER A 161 13.16 -1.24 16.83
N PHE A 162 12.01 -1.60 17.39
CA PHE A 162 10.96 -0.66 17.73
C PHE A 162 10.24 -1.00 19.04
N THR A 163 9.64 0.01 19.62
CA THR A 163 8.60 -0.12 20.65
C THR A 163 7.28 0.41 20.12
N LEU A 164 6.20 -0.21 20.57
CA LEU A 164 4.82 0.24 20.37
C LEU A 164 4.17 0.37 21.74
N GLU A 165 3.72 1.56 22.08
CA GLU A 165 3.10 1.88 23.37
C GLU A 165 2.09 3.02 23.22
N MET A 166 1.29 3.27 24.27
CA MET A 166 0.48 4.48 24.36
C MET A 166 1.38 5.71 24.60
N PRO A 167 1.09 6.87 23.99
CA PRO A 167 1.81 8.10 24.28
C PRO A 167 1.69 8.48 25.76
N GLN A 168 2.79 8.90 26.40
CA GLN A 168 2.86 9.19 27.85
C GLN A 168 2.06 10.41 28.33
N ASN A 169 1.22 11.01 27.48
CA ASN A 169 0.48 12.24 27.77
C ASN A 169 -1.03 12.00 27.94
N GLN A 170 -1.41 10.87 28.54
CA GLN A 170 -2.80 10.52 28.87
C GLN A 170 -3.11 10.71 30.36
N ASP A 171 -2.58 11.78 30.97
CA ASP A 171 -3.06 12.23 32.28
C ASP A 171 -4.44 12.87 32.11
N LEU A 172 -5.48 12.06 32.39
CA LEU A 172 -6.82 12.38 32.92
C LEU A 172 -7.68 13.44 32.21
#